data_AF-A0A561X0S0-F1
#
_entry.id   AF-A0A561X0S0-F1
#
_cell.length_a   1.000
_cell.length_b   1.000
_cell.length_c   1.000
_cell.angle_alpha   90.00
_cell.angle_beta   90.00
_cell.angle_gamma   90.00
#
_symmetry.space_group_name_H-M   'P 1'
#
loop_
_entity.id
_entity.type
_entity.pdbx_description
1 polymer ?
#
loop_
_entity_poly.entity_id
_entity_poly.type
_entity_poly.pdbx_seq_one_letter_code
_entity_poly.pdbx_strand_id
1 'polypeptide(L)'
;MKEYETLFNEYVRELTEAVKEEEERLKRIREINRNKFDTEEELENFIKERFDPICHSGRVIAVFRKYWLECNKLNEANIGYVNPEDFTVDWLSGRHESLYKIVTDMAYYPIGIDEYGNYC
;
A
#
# COMPACT_ATOMS: atom_id res chain seq x y z
N MET A 1 -12.14 -15.01 13.33
CA MET A 1 -12.80 -14.54 12.08
C MET A 1 -13.36 -13.12 12.19
N LYS A 2 -14.27 -12.81 13.12
CA LYS A 2 -14.85 -11.45 13.22
C LYS A 2 -13.81 -10.34 13.44
N GLU A 3 -12.81 -10.60 14.28
CA GLU A 3 -11.73 -9.64 14.57
C GLU A 3 -10.85 -9.36 13.35
N TYR A 4 -10.47 -10.40 12.59
CA TYR A 4 -9.72 -10.23 11.34
C TYR A 4 -10.51 -9.45 10.29
N GLU A 5 -11.82 -9.70 10.16
CA GLU A 5 -12.66 -8.91 9.25
C GLU A 5 -12.77 -7.44 9.70
N THR A 6 -12.87 -7.16 10.99
CA THR A 6 -12.82 -5.77 11.50
C THR A 6 -11.49 -5.12 11.14
N LEU A 7 -10.36 -5.79 11.44
CA LEU A 7 -9.02 -5.28 11.13
C LEU A 7 -8.83 -5.06 9.62
N PHE A 8 -9.36 -5.96 8.80
CA PHE A 8 -9.28 -5.87 7.33
C PHE A 8 -10.09 -4.69 6.80
N ASN A 9 -11.27 -4.42 7.34
CA ASN A 9 -12.06 -3.25 6.94
C ASN A 9 -11.35 -1.94 7.32
N GLU A 10 -10.65 -1.91 8.46
CA GLU A 10 -9.82 -0.76 8.84
C GLU A 10 -8.62 -0.61 7.89
N TYR A 11 -7.95 -1.71 7.54
CA TYR A 11 -6.88 -1.74 6.56
C TYR A 11 -7.32 -1.14 5.22
N VAL A 12 -8.43 -1.63 4.67
CA VAL A 12 -8.98 -1.14 3.40
C VAL A 12 -9.29 0.35 3.47
N ARG A 13 -9.89 0.82 4.56
CA ARG A 13 -10.21 2.25 4.74
C ARG A 13 -8.95 3.11 4.74
N GLU A 14 -7.97 2.78 5.58
CA GLU A 14 -6.72 3.55 5.67
C GLU A 14 -5.89 3.46 4.39
N LEU A 15 -5.87 2.31 3.72
CA LEU A 15 -5.15 2.16 2.46
C LEU A 15 -5.80 3.00 1.35
N THR A 16 -7.14 3.03 1.30
CA THR A 16 -7.88 3.87 0.36
C THR A 16 -7.58 5.36 0.59
N GLU A 17 -7.58 5.80 1.85
CA GLU A 17 -7.23 7.17 2.23
C GLU A 17 -5.78 7.49 1.82
N ALA A 18 -4.84 6.59 2.10
CA ALA A 18 -3.44 6.76 1.73
C ALA A 18 -3.21 6.87 0.23
N VAL A 19 -3.84 6.00 -0.56
CA VAL A 19 -3.79 6.04 -2.03
C VAL A 19 -4.37 7.36 -2.54
N LYS A 20 -5.54 7.76 -2.05
CA LYS A 20 -6.19 9.00 -2.47
C LYS A 20 -5.33 10.23 -2.18
N GLU A 21 -4.73 10.31 -0.99
CA GLU A 21 -3.84 11.42 -0.64
C GLU A 21 -2.60 11.50 -1.53
N GLU A 22 -2.06 10.34 -1.93
CA GLU A 22 -0.92 10.27 -2.84
C GLU A 22 -1.31 10.62 -4.28
N GLU A 23 -2.47 10.18 -4.77
CA GLU A 23 -2.99 10.61 -6.08
C GLU A 23 -3.20 12.14 -6.14
N GLU A 24 -3.77 12.72 -5.07
CA GLU A 24 -3.92 14.17 -4.96
C GLU A 24 -2.57 14.89 -4.89
N ARG A 25 -1.57 14.31 -4.21
CA ARG A 25 -0.21 14.82 -4.21
C ARG A 25 0.39 14.82 -5.61
N LEU A 26 0.24 13.72 -6.36
CA LEU A 26 0.72 13.62 -7.74
C LEU A 26 0.04 14.64 -8.66
N LYS A 27 -1.26 14.89 -8.50
CA LYS A 27 -1.98 15.96 -9.23
C LYS A 27 -1.38 17.34 -8.97
N ARG A 28 -1.09 17.68 -7.70
CA ARG A 28 -0.41 18.94 -7.35
C ARG A 28 0.99 19.04 -7.93
N ILE A 29 1.75 17.94 -7.93
CA ILE A 29 3.10 17.91 -8.52
C ILE A 29 3.02 18.16 -10.03
N ARG A 30 2.06 17.55 -10.74
CA ARG A 30 1.81 17.83 -12.17
C ARG A 30 1.55 19.31 -12.41
N GLU A 31 0.64 19.91 -11.64
CA GLU A 31 0.29 21.33 -11.78
C GLU A 31 1.51 22.25 -11.57
N ILE A 32 2.29 22.02 -10.51
CA ILE A 32 3.48 22.82 -10.18
C ILE A 32 4.57 22.71 -11.26
N ASN A 33 4.72 21.54 -11.89
CA ASN A 33 5.78 21.30 -12.87
C ASN A 33 5.32 21.46 -14.32
N ARG A 34 4.04 21.73 -14.58
CA ARG A 34 3.49 21.86 -15.94
C ARG A 34 4.28 22.81 -16.83
N ASN A 35 4.65 23.98 -16.32
CA ASN A 35 5.37 24.99 -17.10
C ASN A 35 6.88 24.70 -17.26
N LYS A 36 7.38 23.58 -16.72
CA LYS A 36 8.80 23.18 -16.84
C LYS A 36 9.07 22.25 -18.02
N PHE A 37 8.02 21.78 -18.69
CA PHE A 37 8.11 20.84 -19.81
C PHE A 37 7.41 21.43 -21.02
N ASP A 38 7.92 21.13 -22.21
CA ASP A 38 7.36 21.66 -23.46
C ASP A 38 6.14 20.84 -23.90
N THR A 39 6.05 19.58 -23.47
CA THR A 39 4.95 18.67 -23.78
C THR A 39 4.39 17.96 -22.54
N GLU A 40 3.11 17.54 -22.60
CA GLU A 40 2.48 16.73 -21.54
C GLU A 40 3.16 15.35 -21.42
N GLU A 41 3.69 14.80 -22.52
CA GLU A 41 4.39 13.51 -22.51
C GLU A 41 5.68 13.57 -21.68
N GLU A 42 6.46 14.64 -21.82
CA GLU A 42 7.66 14.87 -21.00
C GLU A 42 7.32 15.00 -19.51
N LEU A 43 6.23 15.70 -19.19
CA LEU A 43 5.74 15.80 -17.82
C LEU A 43 5.34 14.42 -17.27
N GLU A 44 4.55 13.63 -18.01
CA GLU A 44 4.12 12.31 -17.55
C GLU A 44 5.29 11.33 -17.42
N ASN A 45 6.28 11.37 -18.32
CA ASN A 45 7.50 10.57 -18.19
C ASN A 45 8.27 10.96 -16.92
N PHE A 46 8.42 12.26 -16.63
CA PHE A 46 9.03 12.72 -15.39
C PHE A 46 8.27 12.24 -14.14
N ILE A 47 6.93 12.29 -14.16
CA ILE A 47 6.12 11.81 -13.04
C ILE A 47 6.34 10.31 -12.85
N LYS A 48 6.25 9.54 -13.93
CA LYS A 48 6.39 8.08 -13.92
C LYS A 48 7.76 7.65 -13.41
N GLU A 49 8.84 8.29 -13.88
CA GLU A 49 10.20 7.94 -13.47
C GLU A 49 10.49 8.23 -11.99
N ARG A 50 9.81 9.22 -11.40
CA ARG A 50 10.16 9.72 -10.06
C ARG A 50 9.20 9.31 -8.96
N PHE A 51 7.94 9.05 -9.29
CA PHE A 51 6.89 8.89 -8.29
C PHE A 51 6.02 7.65 -8.49
N ASP A 52 6.07 6.99 -9.65
CA ASP A 52 5.37 5.73 -9.87
C ASP A 52 6.26 4.51 -9.57
N PRO A 53 5.65 3.36 -9.23
CA PRO A 53 4.25 3.18 -8.88
C PRO A 53 3.90 3.80 -7.51
N ILE A 54 2.63 4.19 -7.34
CA ILE A 54 2.12 4.83 -6.12
C ILE A 54 2.30 3.98 -4.85
N CYS A 55 2.41 2.67 -5.00
CA CYS A 55 2.64 1.74 -3.90
C CYS A 55 4.01 1.92 -3.24
N HIS A 56 4.98 2.52 -3.92
CA HIS A 56 6.28 2.87 -3.36
C HIS A 56 6.27 4.17 -2.55
N SER A 57 5.14 4.87 -2.47
CA SER A 57 5.02 6.05 -1.61
C SER A 57 5.10 5.65 -0.13
N GLY A 58 5.77 6.48 0.67
CA GLY A 58 5.92 6.23 2.11
C GLY A 58 4.59 6.09 2.84
N ARG A 59 3.53 6.78 2.40
CA ARG A 59 2.19 6.70 3.01
C ARG A 59 1.54 5.34 2.77
N VAL A 60 1.58 4.84 1.53
CA VAL A 60 1.03 3.51 1.19
C VAL A 60 1.83 2.41 1.88
N ILE A 61 3.17 2.50 1.85
CA ILE A 61 4.07 1.57 2.56
C ILE A 61 3.76 1.53 4.06
N ALA A 62 3.57 2.68 4.69
CA ALA A 62 3.31 2.76 6.12
C ALA A 62 2.00 2.05 6.51
N VAL A 63 0.93 2.23 5.73
CA VAL A 63 -0.35 1.53 5.98
C VAL A 63 -0.20 0.04 5.74
N PHE A 64 0.38 -0.38 4.62
CA PHE A 64 0.61 -1.80 4.33
C PHE A 64 1.37 -2.49 5.48
N ARG A 65 2.49 -1.90 5.90
CA ARG A 65 3.32 -2.44 6.99
C ARG A 65 2.59 -2.44 8.33
N LYS A 66 1.83 -1.39 8.65
CA LYS A 66 1.04 -1.31 9.89
C LYS A 66 0.11 -2.53 9.98
N TYR A 67 -0.66 -2.81 8.94
CA TYR A 67 -1.66 -3.86 8.99
C TYR A 67 -1.11 -5.28 8.84
N TRP A 68 0.05 -5.44 8.21
CA TRP A 68 0.82 -6.69 8.31
C TRP A 68 1.17 -7.00 9.77
N LEU A 69 1.74 -6.02 10.48
CA LEU A 69 2.14 -6.16 11.89
C LEU A 69 0.94 -6.35 12.82
N GLU A 70 -0.15 -5.63 12.60
CA GLU A 70 -1.38 -5.82 13.40
C GLU A 70 -2.01 -7.20 13.16
N CYS A 71 -1.92 -7.75 11.93
CA CYS A 71 -2.34 -9.13 11.66
C CYS A 71 -1.49 -10.13 12.46
N ASN A 72 -0.16 -9.93 12.48
CA ASN A 72 0.75 -10.75 13.28
C ASN A 72 0.45 -10.68 14.78
N LYS A 73 0.26 -9.48 15.34
CA LYS A 73 -0.16 -9.32 16.74
C LYS A 73 -1.49 -10.01 17.04
N LEU A 74 -2.44 -9.94 16.12
CA LEU A 74 -3.74 -10.59 16.28
C LEU A 74 -3.62 -12.12 16.25
N ASN A 75 -2.72 -12.68 15.44
CA ASN A 75 -2.39 -14.10 15.42
C ASN A 75 -1.77 -14.55 16.75
N GLU A 76 -0.87 -13.78 17.35
CA GLU A 76 -0.27 -14.11 18.65
C GLU A 76 -1.30 -14.12 19.79
N ALA A 77 -2.32 -13.26 19.71
CA ALA A 77 -3.36 -13.13 20.71
C ALA A 77 -4.51 -14.16 20.59
N ASN A 78 -4.57 -14.92 19.50
CA ASN A 78 -5.69 -15.81 19.17
C ASN A 78 -5.25 -17.25 18.90
N ILE A 79 -6.20 -18.18 19.00
CA ILE A 79 -6.00 -19.60 18.64
C ILE A 79 -6.03 -19.80 17.10
N GLY A 80 -6.63 -18.84 16.36
CA GLY A 80 -6.67 -18.84 14.91
C GLY A 80 -5.42 -18.21 14.28
N TYR A 81 -5.19 -18.49 13.00
CA TYR A 81 -4.07 -17.95 12.24
C TYR A 81 -4.54 -17.48 10.86
N VAL A 82 -4.11 -16.28 10.46
CA VAL A 82 -4.23 -15.75 9.10
C VAL A 82 -2.84 -15.31 8.66
N ASN A 83 -2.38 -15.78 7.50
CA ASN A 83 -1.11 -15.31 6.94
C ASN A 83 -1.21 -13.79 6.66
N PRO A 84 -0.32 -12.94 7.20
CA PRO A 84 -0.35 -11.50 6.94
C PRO A 84 -0.22 -11.14 5.46
N GLU A 85 0.45 -11.96 4.66
CA GLU A 85 0.53 -11.78 3.21
C GLU A 85 -0.86 -11.94 2.57
N ASP A 86 -1.52 -13.07 2.81
CA ASP A 86 -2.90 -13.30 2.35
C ASP A 86 -3.83 -12.17 2.83
N PHE A 87 -3.67 -11.72 4.08
CA PHE A 87 -4.48 -10.65 4.68
C PHE A 87 -4.27 -9.29 3.99
N THR A 88 -3.03 -8.93 3.68
CA THR A 88 -2.69 -7.62 3.11
C THR A 88 -2.76 -7.60 1.58
N VAL A 89 -2.72 -8.76 0.92
CA VAL A 89 -2.68 -8.87 -0.55
C VAL A 89 -3.91 -9.61 -1.06
N ASP A 90 -4.03 -10.91 -0.77
CA ASP A 90 -5.02 -11.77 -1.43
C ASP A 90 -6.46 -11.43 -1.04
N TRP A 91 -6.70 -10.98 0.18
CA TRP A 91 -8.04 -10.59 0.62
C TRP A 91 -8.56 -9.34 -0.11
N LEU A 92 -7.68 -8.53 -0.70
CA LEU A 92 -8.08 -7.43 -1.56
C LEU A 92 -8.62 -7.93 -2.91
N SER A 93 -8.16 -9.11 -3.39
CA SER A 93 -8.57 -9.69 -4.67
C SER A 93 -10.07 -9.95 -4.71
N GLY A 94 -10.75 -9.48 -5.77
CA GLY A 94 -12.19 -9.64 -5.94
C GLY A 94 -13.10 -8.85 -4.98
N ARG A 95 -12.56 -8.25 -3.90
CA ARG A 95 -13.29 -7.37 -2.96
C ARG A 95 -12.95 -5.89 -3.17
N HIS A 96 -11.68 -5.60 -3.39
CA HIS A 96 -11.08 -4.27 -3.50
C HIS A 96 -10.03 -4.24 -4.62
N GLU A 97 -10.47 -4.58 -5.83
CA GLU A 97 -9.62 -4.83 -7.00
C GLU A 97 -8.66 -3.67 -7.36
N SER A 98 -9.06 -2.42 -7.13
CA SER A 98 -8.18 -1.27 -7.37
C SER A 98 -7.00 -1.22 -6.39
N LEU A 99 -7.25 -1.54 -5.12
CA LEU A 99 -6.20 -1.60 -4.10
C LEU A 99 -5.31 -2.82 -4.32
N TYR A 100 -5.91 -3.96 -4.70
CA TYR A 100 -5.16 -5.17 -5.05
C TYR A 100 -4.10 -4.86 -6.12
N LYS A 101 -4.50 -4.25 -7.24
CA LYS A 101 -3.57 -3.88 -8.33
C LYS A 101 -2.44 -2.97 -7.86
N ILE A 102 -2.74 -1.97 -7.03
CA ILE A 102 -1.74 -1.07 -6.47
C ILE A 102 -0.74 -1.84 -5.60
N VAL A 103 -1.24 -2.67 -4.67
CA VAL A 103 -0.39 -3.42 -3.74
C VAL A 103 0.46 -4.45 -4.48
N THR A 104 -0.08 -5.12 -5.50
CA THR A 104 0.68 -6.10 -6.30
C THR A 104 1.76 -5.51 -7.18
N ASP A 105 1.75 -4.19 -7.41
CA ASP A 105 2.83 -3.50 -8.12
C ASP A 105 4.07 -3.26 -7.24
N MET A 106 4.02 -3.57 -5.94
CA MET A 106 5.19 -3.49 -5.07
C MET A 106 6.24 -4.51 -5.48
N ALA A 107 7.47 -4.05 -5.74
CA ALA A 107 8.58 -4.94 -6.12
C ALA A 107 9.03 -5.87 -4.99
N TYR A 108 8.77 -5.49 -3.74
CA TYR A 108 9.03 -6.27 -2.53
C TYR A 108 8.06 -5.83 -1.43
N TYR A 109 7.73 -6.72 -0.49
CA TYR A 109 6.96 -6.34 0.68
C TYR A 109 7.86 -5.53 1.63
N PRO A 110 7.47 -4.30 2.02
CA PRO A 110 8.28 -3.41 2.88
C PRO A 110 8.21 -3.83 4.35
N ILE A 111 8.38 -5.12 4.56
CA ILE A 111 8.30 -5.82 5.83
C ILE A 111 9.73 -6.12 6.22
N GLY A 112 10.14 -5.57 7.36
CA GLY A 112 11.50 -5.74 7.86
C GLY A 112 11.81 -7.22 8.12
N ILE A 113 13.09 -7.51 8.25
CA ILE A 113 13.56 -8.80 8.73
C ILE A 113 13.95 -8.62 10.20
N ASP A 114 13.49 -9.50 11.08
CA ASP A 114 13.87 -9.47 12.49
C ASP A 114 15.32 -9.91 12.68
N GLU A 115 15.78 -9.90 13.93
CA GLU A 115 17.12 -10.37 14.30
C GLU A 115 17.35 -11.88 14.00
N TYR A 116 16.29 -12.64 13.71
CA TYR A 116 16.31 -14.07 13.43
C TYR A 116 16.16 -14.42 11.94
N GLY A 117 16.00 -13.43 11.06
CA GLY A 117 15.81 -13.68 9.63
C GLY A 117 14.36 -13.87 9.18
N ASN A 118 13.38 -13.66 10.07
CA ASN A 118 11.96 -13.77 9.74
C ASN A 118 11.37 -12.42 9.35
N TYR A 119 10.37 -12.44 8.46
CA TYR A 119 9.59 -11.25 8.15
C TYR A 119 8.79 -10.78 9.37
N CYS A 120 8.95 -9.51 9.76
CA CYS A 120 8.28 -8.87 10.90
C CYS A 120 6.87 -8.37 10.58
#